data_AF-A0A538J649-F1
#
_entry.id   AF-A0A538J649-F1
#
_cell.length_a   1.000
_cell.length_b   1.000
_cell.length_c   1.000
_cell.angle_alpha   90.00
_cell.angle_beta   90.00
_cell.angle_gamma   90.00
#
_symmetry.space_group_name_H-M   'P 1'
#
loop_
_entity.id
_entity.type
_entity.pdbx_description
1 polymer ?
#
loop_
_entity_poly.entity_id
_entity_poly.type
_entity_poly.pdbx_seq_one_letter_code
_entity_poly.pdbx_strand_id
1 'polypeptide(L)'
;MRILFGEEFGLGRAHLTYLAAGSAFYMLALTLAQAHIALAGYARVAVAWLAGIVGFAVVTAAVGGLLLRVELGFLVGSAAAAFVMGTMLVGRLRAGMEIVAVP
;
A
#
# COMPACT_ATOMS: atom_id res chain seq x y z
N MET A 1 11.21 18.70 -12.49
CA MET A 1 11.68 19.47 -11.31
C MET A 1 12.82 20.41 -11.63
N ARG A 2 13.94 19.92 -12.18
CA ARG A 2 15.10 20.75 -12.56
C ARG A 2 14.79 21.96 -13.47
N ILE A 3 13.80 21.82 -14.36
CA ILE A 3 13.40 22.85 -15.33
C ILE A 3 12.55 23.97 -14.67
N LEU A 4 11.84 23.66 -13.58
CA LEU A 4 10.90 24.58 -12.92
C LEU A 4 11.48 25.19 -11.63
N PHE A 5 12.40 24.51 -10.94
CA PHE A 5 12.89 24.91 -9.62
C PHE A 5 14.43 24.92 -9.50
N GLY A 6 15.19 24.62 -10.57
CA GLY A 6 16.66 24.62 -10.57
C GLY A 6 17.30 23.26 -10.22
N GLU A 7 18.62 23.14 -10.40
CA GLU A 7 19.37 21.88 -10.22
C GLU A 7 19.31 21.31 -8.80
N GLU A 8 19.11 22.18 -7.81
CA GLU A 8 19.00 21.83 -6.38
C GLU A 8 17.76 20.99 -6.05
N PHE A 9 16.75 20.98 -6.94
CA PHE A 9 15.51 20.18 -6.81
C PHE A 9 15.53 18.89 -7.64
N GLY A 10 16.70 18.47 -8.11
CA GLY A 10 16.87 17.17 -8.75
C GLY A 10 16.61 16.02 -7.78
N LEU A 11 15.41 15.44 -7.80
CA LEU A 11 15.14 14.18 -7.11
C LEU A 11 16.07 13.09 -7.67
N GLY A 12 16.98 12.63 -6.82
CA GLY A 12 17.87 11.51 -7.15
C GLY A 12 17.06 10.27 -7.56
N ARG A 13 17.66 9.41 -8.38
CA ARG A 13 17.03 8.17 -8.87
C ARG A 13 16.38 7.34 -7.76
N ALA A 14 17.02 7.23 -6.60
CA ALA A 14 16.52 6.45 -5.46
C ALA A 14 15.16 6.97 -4.94
N HIS A 15 15.00 8.28 -4.80
CA HIS A 15 13.76 8.94 -4.39
C HIS A 15 12.60 8.59 -5.33
N LEU A 16 12.86 8.70 -6.64
CA LEU A 16 11.88 8.33 -7.68
C LEU A 16 11.54 6.84 -7.62
N THR A 17 12.52 5.96 -7.38
CA THR A 17 12.27 4.52 -7.24
C THR A 17 11.37 4.20 -6.05
N TYR A 18 11.59 4.82 -4.87
CA TYR A 18 10.74 4.60 -3.70
C TYR A 18 9.32 5.07 -3.92
N LEU A 19 9.15 6.26 -4.50
CA LEU A 19 7.83 6.81 -4.81
C LEU A 19 7.09 5.99 -5.87
N ALA A 20 7.79 5.56 -6.93
CA ALA A 20 7.21 4.72 -7.97
C ALA A 20 6.77 3.35 -7.40
N ALA A 21 7.62 2.72 -6.58
CA ALA A 21 7.29 1.46 -5.92
C ALA A 21 6.09 1.63 -4.96
N GLY A 22 6.08 2.69 -4.14
CA GLY A 22 4.96 2.98 -3.24
C GLY A 22 3.66 3.18 -4.01
N SER A 23 3.72 3.89 -5.14
CA SER A 23 2.57 4.13 -6.02
C SER A 23 2.04 2.82 -6.63
N ALA A 24 2.93 1.91 -7.03
CA ALA A 24 2.55 0.60 -7.54
C ALA A 24 1.80 -0.22 -6.47
N PHE A 25 2.30 -0.26 -5.23
CA PHE A 25 1.60 -0.92 -4.13
C PHE A 25 0.28 -0.23 -3.78
N TYR A 26 0.23 1.10 -3.83
CA TYR A 26 -0.99 1.85 -3.57
C TYR A 26 -2.07 1.54 -4.61
N MET A 27 -1.72 1.52 -5.89
CA MET A 27 -2.63 1.11 -6.97
C MET A 27 -3.12 -0.33 -6.77
N LEU A 28 -2.22 -1.25 -6.41
CA LEU A 28 -2.60 -2.62 -6.08
C LEU A 28 -3.58 -2.68 -4.90
N ALA A 29 -3.33 -1.91 -3.83
CA ALA A 29 -4.22 -1.81 -2.68
C ALA A 29 -5.61 -1.28 -3.08
N LEU A 30 -5.67 -0.25 -3.95
CA LEU A 30 -6.94 0.27 -4.46
C LEU A 30 -7.72 -0.79 -5.25
N THR A 31 -7.05 -1.53 -6.13
CA THR A 31 -7.67 -2.64 -6.88
C THR A 31 -8.22 -3.72 -5.94
N LEU A 32 -7.44 -4.11 -4.92
CA LEU A 32 -7.89 -5.08 -3.92
C LEU A 32 -9.05 -4.56 -3.07
N ALA A 33 -9.05 -3.27 -2.73
CA ALA A 33 -10.15 -2.64 -2.01
C ALA A 33 -11.45 -2.73 -2.81
N GLN A 34 -11.41 -2.46 -4.12
CA GLN A 34 -12.58 -2.63 -4.99
C GLN A 34 -13.06 -4.08 -5.03
N ALA A 35 -12.15 -5.06 -5.07
CA ALA A 35 -12.51 -6.48 -5.02
C ALA A 35 -13.19 -6.86 -3.69
N HIS A 36 -12.71 -6.35 -2.54
CA HIS A 36 -13.36 -6.59 -1.25
C HIS A 36 -14.73 -5.90 -1.16
N ILE A 37 -14.86 -4.68 -1.68
CA ILE A 37 -16.14 -3.96 -1.72
C ILE A 37 -17.18 -4.74 -2.53
N ALA A 38 -16.79 -5.29 -3.69
CA ALA A 38 -17.66 -6.15 -4.49
C ALA A 38 -18.12 -7.41 -3.72
N LEU A 39 -17.33 -7.89 -2.76
CA LEU A 39 -17.64 -9.00 -1.86
C LEU A 39 -18.26 -8.56 -0.51
N ALA A 40 -18.81 -7.33 -0.45
CA ALA A 40 -19.40 -6.70 0.73
C ALA A 40 -18.46 -6.65 1.96
N GLY A 41 -17.14 -6.62 1.73
CA GLY A 41 -16.08 -6.72 2.74
C GLY A 41 -15.56 -5.39 3.30
N TYR A 42 -16.41 -4.37 3.45
CA TYR A 42 -16.00 -3.00 3.83
C TYR A 42 -15.15 -2.93 5.10
N ALA A 43 -15.51 -3.69 6.14
CA ALA A 43 -14.77 -3.73 7.39
C ALA A 43 -13.32 -4.23 7.20
N ARG A 44 -13.10 -5.15 6.25
CA ARG A 44 -11.76 -5.70 5.96
C ARG A 44 -10.88 -4.66 5.26
N VAL A 45 -11.48 -3.88 4.37
CA VAL A 45 -10.81 -2.74 3.72
C VAL A 45 -10.38 -1.72 4.77
N ALA A 46 -11.24 -1.39 5.74
CA ALA A 46 -10.89 -0.48 6.83
C ALA A 46 -9.73 -0.99 7.69
N VAL A 47 -9.72 -2.28 8.06
CA VAL A 47 -8.63 -2.91 8.82
C VAL A 47 -7.31 -2.83 8.05
N ALA A 48 -7.32 -3.11 6.74
CA ALA A 48 -6.12 -3.04 5.93
C ALA A 48 -5.60 -1.60 5.77
N TRP A 49 -6.47 -0.62 5.61
CA TRP A 49 -6.07 0.79 5.63
C TRP A 49 -5.47 1.20 6.95
N LEU A 50 -6.03 0.77 8.07
CA LEU A 50 -5.47 1.03 9.39
C LEU A 50 -4.05 0.45 9.52
N ALA A 51 -3.83 -0.78 9.04
CA ALA A 51 -2.49 -1.37 9.00
C ALA A 51 -1.51 -0.53 8.16
N GLY A 52 -1.95 -0.02 7.01
CA GLY A 52 -1.16 0.89 6.19
C GLY A 52 -0.84 2.23 6.88
N ILE A 53 -1.81 2.83 7.56
CA ILE A 53 -1.64 4.07 8.34
C ILE A 53 -0.62 3.86 9.47
N VAL A 54 -0.74 2.75 10.21
CA VAL A 54 0.22 2.41 11.28
C VAL A 54 1.61 2.21 10.70
N GLY A 55 1.74 1.46 9.60
CA GLY A 55 3.02 1.26 8.91
C GLY A 55 3.66 2.59 8.46
N PHE A 56 2.88 3.47 7.84
CA PHE A 56 3.31 4.81 7.45
C PHE A 56 3.80 5.63 8.64
N ALA A 57 3.01 5.69 9.72
CA ALA A 57 3.30 6.50 10.89
C ALA A 57 4.58 6.02 11.60
N VAL A 58 4.74 4.71 11.78
CA VAL A 58 5.93 4.10 12.40
C VAL A 58 7.19 4.44 11.61
N VAL A 59 7.18 4.23 10.29
CA VAL A 59 8.36 4.50 9.45
C VAL A 59 8.67 6.00 9.40
N THR A 60 7.64 6.84 9.27
CA THR A 60 7.82 8.30 9.26
C THR A 60 8.43 8.81 10.57
N ALA A 61 8.05 8.22 11.70
CA ALA A 61 8.61 8.58 13.01
C ALA A 61 10.05 8.08 13.20
N ALA A 62 10.40 6.92 12.62
CA ALA A 62 11.70 6.27 12.82
C ALA A 62 12.81 6.75 11.86
N VAL A 63 12.45 7.24 10.67
CA VAL A 63 13.42 7.57 9.61
C VAL A 63 13.85 9.05 9.65
N GLY A 64 15.17 9.26 9.58
CA GLY A 64 15.78 10.59 9.45
C GLY A 64 15.68 11.17 8.04
N GLY A 65 15.82 12.49 7.91
CA GLY A 65 15.66 13.20 6.64
C GLY A 65 14.18 13.47 6.29
N LEU A 66 13.88 14.68 5.81
CA LEU A 66 12.49 15.12 5.62
C LEU A 66 11.79 14.36 4.49
N LEU A 67 12.47 14.20 3.35
CA LEU A 67 11.88 13.55 2.18
C LEU A 67 11.86 12.03 2.32
N LEU A 68 12.99 11.44 2.71
CA LEU A 68 13.15 9.99 2.77
C LEU A 68 12.14 9.31 3.72
N ARG A 69 11.83 9.93 4.86
CA ARG A 69 10.86 9.36 5.81
C ARG A 69 9.46 9.24 5.22
N VAL A 70 9.06 10.19 4.37
CA VAL A 70 7.74 10.19 3.71
C VAL A 70 7.72 9.18 2.58
N GLU A 71 8.80 9.07 1.81
CA GLU A 71 8.93 8.10 0.72
C GLU A 71 8.86 6.67 1.24
N LEU A 72 9.67 6.35 2.26
CA LEU A 72 9.67 5.03 2.87
C LEU A 72 8.36 4.78 3.64
N GLY A 73 7.83 5.79 4.32
CA GLY A 73 6.53 5.70 4.98
C GLY A 73 5.42 5.35 3.99
N PHE A 74 5.36 6.04 2.85
CA PHE A 74 4.38 5.80 1.80
C PHE A 74 4.54 4.41 1.19
N LEU A 75 5.78 4.00 0.90
CA LEU A 75 6.09 2.67 0.38
C LEU A 75 5.64 1.56 1.33
N VAL A 76 6.05 1.64 2.60
CA VAL A 76 5.73 0.61 3.62
C VAL A 76 4.24 0.60 3.94
N GLY A 77 3.61 1.76 4.12
CA GLY A 77 2.18 1.85 4.40
C GLY A 77 1.34 1.27 3.27
N SER A 78 1.66 1.61 2.02
CA SER A 78 0.95 1.07 0.85
C SER A 78 1.17 -0.43 0.68
N ALA A 79 2.39 -0.91 0.88
CA ALA A 79 2.70 -2.34 0.82
C ALA A 79 1.99 -3.13 1.93
N ALA A 80 1.93 -2.60 3.15
CA ALA A 80 1.22 -3.23 4.27
C ALA A 80 -0.28 -3.34 3.99
N ALA A 81 -0.91 -2.26 3.50
CA ALA A 81 -2.32 -2.30 3.12
C ALA A 81 -2.58 -3.33 2.01
N ALA A 82 -1.79 -3.32 0.94
CA ALA A 82 -1.89 -4.29 -0.15
C ALA A 82 -1.73 -5.74 0.34
N PHE A 83 -0.75 -5.99 1.22
CA PHE A 83 -0.49 -7.32 1.78
C PHE A 83 -1.65 -7.82 2.64
N VAL A 84 -2.18 -6.99 3.54
CA VAL A 84 -3.32 -7.36 4.39
C VAL A 84 -4.56 -7.61 3.53
N MET A 85 -4.88 -6.76 2.56
CA MET A 85 -6.03 -7.01 1.67
C MET A 85 -5.85 -8.27 0.83
N GLY A 86 -4.64 -8.51 0.30
CA GLY A 86 -4.32 -9.66 -0.52
C GLY A 86 -4.46 -10.97 0.25
N THR A 87 -3.92 -11.04 1.46
CA THR A 87 -4.05 -12.24 2.33
C THR A 87 -5.50 -12.52 2.70
N MET A 88 -6.27 -11.49 3.08
CA MET A 88 -7.70 -11.64 3.38
C MET A 88 -8.53 -12.08 2.17
N LEU A 89 -8.18 -11.60 0.97
CA LEU A 89 -8.87 -11.98 -0.27
C LEU A 89 -8.57 -13.44 -0.64
N VAL A 90 -7.30 -13.85 -0.59
CA VAL A 90 -6.90 -15.25 -0.84
C VAL A 90 -7.60 -16.20 0.14
N GLY A 91 -7.69 -15.83 1.42
CA GLY A 91 -8.43 -16.61 2.42
C GLY A 91 -9.91 -16.77 2.06
N ARG A 92 -10.58 -15.71 1.60
CA ARG A 92 -11.98 -15.80 1.14
C ARG A 92 -12.14 -16.71 -0.07
N LEU A 93 -11.25 -16.58 -1.06
CA LEU A 93 -11.35 -17.35 -2.30
C LEU A 93 -11.20 -18.85 -2.00
N ARG A 94 -10.27 -19.22 -1.10
CA ARG A 94 -10.10 -20.59 -0.64
C ARG A 94 -11.34 -21.14 0.07
N ALA A 95 -11.88 -20.39 1.04
CA ALA A 95 -13.12 -20.79 1.73
C ALA A 95 -14.32 -20.93 0.78
N GLY A 96 -14.42 -20.07 -0.25
CA GLY A 96 -15.45 -20.19 -1.28
C GLY A 96 -15.31 -21.44 -2.14
N MET A 97 -14.09 -21.83 -2.50
CA MET A 97 -13.82 -23.05 -3.26
C MET A 97 -14.18 -24.32 -2.46
N GLU A 98 -13.90 -24.34 -1.16
CA GLU A 98 -14.25 -25.46 -0.29
C GLU A 98 -15.77 -25.68 -0.23
N ILE A 99 -16.57 -24.61 -0.16
CA ILE A 99 -18.04 -24.70 -0.13
C ILE A 99 -18.59 -25.30 -1.44
N VAL A 100 -18.04 -24.92 -2.59
CA VAL A 100 -18.46 -25.45 -3.90
C VAL A 100 -18.07 -26.92 -4.09
N ALA A 101 -17.04 -27.38 -3.39
CA ALA A 101 -16.53 -28.74 -3.49
C ALA A 101 -17.26 -29.77 -2.60
N VAL A 102 -18.14 -29.32 -1.68
CA VAL A 102 -18.99 -30.23 -0.88
C VAL A 102 -20.23 -30.60 -1.71
N PRO A 103 -20.41 -31.88 -2.09
CA PRO A 103 -21.55 -32.34 -2.91
C PRO A 103 -22.89 -32.35 -2.17
#